data_AF-A0A838DLK0-F1
#
_entry.id   AF-A0A838DLK0-F1
#
_cell.length_a   1.000
_cell.length_b   1.000
_cell.length_c   1.000
_cell.angle_alpha   90.00
_cell.angle_beta   90.00
_cell.angle_gamma   90.00
#
_symmetry.space_group_name_H-M   'P 1'
#
loop_
_entity.id
_entity.type
_entity.pdbx_description
1 polymer ?
#
loop_
_entity_poly.entity_id
_entity_poly.type
_entity_poly.pdbx_seq_one_letter_code
_entity_poly.pdbx_strand_id
1 'polypeptide(L)'
;MKMNSQFRTFAKQVQVDLLALNDADLFRTIHQWVGGENASGASLNVAEDTLLVLGYTREGSETEALLHPQDNAPADEDARPSQWQAPSPHHLRTLLTTMDVNLFAQHVITLAFQSLHTIYPEWYEGVTFSAHLANYLRQLSTESAKYDESVVHRRMGKYL
;
A
#
# COMPACT_ATOMS: atom_id res chain seq x y z
N MET A 1 8.35 5.65 -20.92
CA MET A 1 8.68 7.04 -20.50
C MET A 1 10.06 7.02 -19.86
N LYS A 2 11.02 7.85 -20.29
CA LYS A 2 12.39 7.83 -19.75
C LYS A 2 12.41 8.65 -18.46
N MET A 3 12.41 7.99 -17.31
CA MET A 3 12.40 8.67 -16.01
C MET A 3 13.73 9.38 -15.79
N ASN A 4 13.67 10.64 -15.34
CA ASN A 4 14.85 11.42 -15.00
C ASN A 4 15.64 10.69 -13.89
N SER A 5 16.97 10.70 -13.95
CA SER A 5 17.84 10.04 -12.97
C SER A 5 17.59 10.50 -11.54
N GLN A 6 17.20 11.77 -11.36
CA GLN A 6 16.78 12.32 -10.08
C GLN A 6 15.51 11.66 -9.57
N PHE A 7 14.47 11.55 -10.40
CA PHE A 7 13.22 10.90 -10.03
C PHE A 7 13.45 9.44 -9.60
N ARG A 8 14.29 8.70 -10.34
CA ARG A 8 14.65 7.31 -9.97
C ARG A 8 15.34 7.22 -8.62
N THR A 9 16.18 8.20 -8.29
CA THR A 9 16.89 8.25 -7.00
C THR A 9 15.91 8.47 -5.85
N PHE A 10 14.96 9.41 -5.99
CA PHE A 10 13.93 9.63 -4.99
C PHE A 10 12.97 8.45 -4.87
N ALA A 11 12.56 7.83 -5.99
CA ALA A 11 11.72 6.64 -5.96
C ALA A 11 12.39 5.49 -5.20
N LYS A 12 13.69 5.27 -5.43
CA LYS A 12 14.46 4.28 -4.68
C LYS A 12 14.54 4.63 -3.19
N GLN A 13 14.71 5.91 -2.86
CA GLN A 13 14.74 6.37 -1.47
C GLN A 13 13.40 6.11 -0.77
N VAL A 14 12.28 6.43 -1.42
CA VAL A 14 10.93 6.11 -0.92
C VAL A 14 10.77 4.61 -0.71
N GLN A 15 11.24 3.77 -1.65
CA GLN A 15 11.18 2.31 -1.51
C GLN A 15 11.97 1.83 -0.29
N VAL A 16 13.17 2.38 -0.05
CA VAL A 16 13.99 2.06 1.13
C VAL A 16 13.31 2.51 2.41
N ASP A 17 12.80 3.74 2.46
CA ASP A 17 12.15 4.29 3.66
C ASP A 17 10.83 3.55 3.97
N LEU A 18 10.08 3.14 2.96
CA LEU A 18 8.88 2.32 3.11
C LEU A 18 9.22 0.92 3.64
N LEU A 19 10.26 0.28 3.09
CA LEU A 19 10.74 -1.02 3.53
C LEU A 19 11.50 -0.98 4.87
N ALA A 20 11.73 0.21 5.44
CA ALA A 20 12.26 0.36 6.80
C ALA A 20 11.16 0.26 7.88
N LEU A 21 9.88 0.38 7.50
CA LEU A 21 8.76 0.16 8.41
C LEU A 21 8.68 -1.31 8.83
N ASN A 22 8.24 -1.59 10.05
CA ASN A 22 7.92 -2.97 10.44
C ASN A 22 6.75 -3.52 9.57
N ASP A 23 6.54 -4.84 9.59
CA ASP A 23 5.52 -5.47 8.74
C ASP A 23 4.11 -4.92 8.97
N ALA A 24 3.74 -4.61 10.22
CA ALA A 24 2.42 -4.11 10.56
C ALA A 24 2.19 -2.69 10.02
N ASP A 25 3.16 -1.80 10.20
CA ASP A 25 3.07 -0.41 9.73
C ASP A 25 3.17 -0.35 8.21
N LEU A 26 4.05 -1.13 7.59
CA LEU A 26 4.12 -1.26 6.14
C LEU A 26 2.76 -1.67 5.55
N PHE A 27 2.17 -2.74 6.10
CA PHE A 27 0.87 -3.23 5.66
C PHE A 27 -0.22 -2.18 5.86
N ARG A 28 -0.30 -1.56 7.03
CA ARG A 28 -1.30 -0.52 7.33
C ARG A 28 -1.16 0.68 6.39
N THR A 29 0.07 1.14 6.14
CA THR A 29 0.31 2.27 5.24
C THR A 29 -0.15 1.96 3.81
N ILE A 30 0.24 0.81 3.24
CA ILE A 30 -0.22 0.41 1.90
C ILE A 30 -1.74 0.21 1.86
N HIS A 31 -2.30 -0.46 2.87
CA HIS A 31 -3.73 -0.74 2.91
C HIS A 31 -4.56 0.54 3.06
N GLN A 32 -4.07 1.52 3.83
CA GLN A 32 -4.68 2.84 3.92
C GLN A 32 -4.63 3.58 2.59
N TRP A 33 -3.54 3.45 1.83
CA TRP A 33 -3.50 4.05 0.49
C TRP A 33 -4.45 3.39 -0.49
N VAL A 34 -4.63 2.07 -0.39
CA VAL A 34 -5.61 1.33 -1.19
C VAL A 34 -7.05 1.72 -0.84
N GLY A 35 -7.35 1.86 0.45
CA GLY A 35 -8.69 2.22 0.94
C GLY A 35 -8.95 3.72 1.06
N GLY A 36 -8.05 4.57 0.53
CA GLY A 36 -8.17 6.02 0.62
C GLY A 36 -9.38 6.57 -0.11
N GLU A 37 -9.75 7.80 0.20
CA GLU A 37 -10.78 8.55 -0.54
C GLU A 37 -10.10 9.50 -1.53
N ASN A 38 -10.74 9.72 -2.68
CA ASN A 38 -10.33 10.71 -3.66
C ASN A 38 -10.78 12.13 -3.27
N ALA A 39 -10.39 13.15 -4.04
CA ALA A 39 -10.70 14.55 -3.73
C ALA A 39 -12.22 14.88 -3.68
N SER A 40 -13.08 14.00 -4.21
CA SER A 40 -14.54 14.11 -4.12
C SER A 40 -15.15 13.37 -2.93
N GLY A 41 -14.34 12.79 -2.03
CA GLY A 41 -14.79 11.97 -0.91
C GLY A 41 -15.34 10.60 -1.33
N ALA A 42 -15.12 10.18 -2.57
CA ALA A 42 -15.47 8.86 -3.06
C ALA A 42 -14.29 7.91 -2.86
N SER A 43 -14.58 6.62 -2.64
CA SER A 43 -13.55 5.58 -2.56
C SER A 43 -12.59 5.67 -3.75
N LEU A 44 -11.29 5.60 -3.48
CA LEU A 44 -10.27 5.65 -4.51
C LEU A 44 -10.43 4.43 -5.43
N ASN A 45 -10.66 4.67 -6.72
CA ASN A 45 -10.68 3.60 -7.71
C ASN A 45 -9.24 3.19 -8.05
N VAL A 46 -8.66 2.32 -7.23
CA VAL A 46 -7.32 1.78 -7.44
C VAL A 46 -7.33 0.84 -8.63
N ALA A 47 -6.42 1.07 -9.59
CA ALA A 47 -6.28 0.20 -10.75
C ALA A 47 -6.01 -1.25 -10.34
N GLU A 48 -6.70 -2.19 -10.97
CA GLU A 48 -6.60 -3.63 -10.63
C GLU A 48 -5.18 -4.17 -10.79
N ASP A 49 -4.45 -3.70 -11.81
CA ASP A 49 -3.04 -4.04 -12.01
C ASP A 49 -2.19 -3.67 -10.79
N THR A 50 -2.47 -2.54 -10.14
CA THR A 50 -1.78 -2.12 -8.91
C THR A 50 -2.12 -3.05 -7.75
N LEU A 51 -3.39 -3.45 -7.61
CA LEU A 51 -3.82 -4.38 -6.57
C LEU A 51 -3.15 -5.76 -6.74
N LEU A 52 -3.16 -6.29 -7.96
CA LEU A 52 -2.53 -7.56 -8.30
C LEU A 52 -1.01 -7.54 -8.07
N VAL A 53 -0.33 -6.46 -8.48
CA VAL A 53 1.12 -6.30 -8.27
C VAL A 53 1.47 -6.20 -6.78
N LEU A 54 0.57 -5.67 -5.95
CA LEU A 54 0.69 -5.64 -4.50
C LEU A 54 0.30 -6.97 -3.84
N GLY A 55 -0.16 -7.97 -4.60
CA GLY A 55 -0.55 -9.29 -4.11
C GLY A 55 -1.97 -9.35 -3.55
N TYR A 56 -2.82 -8.36 -3.84
CA TYR A 56 -4.24 -8.46 -3.55
C TYR A 56 -4.89 -9.42 -4.54
N THR A 57 -5.80 -10.26 -4.05
CA THR A 57 -6.54 -11.23 -4.85
C THR A 57 -8.03 -10.90 -4.83
N ARG A 58 -8.77 -11.23 -5.89
CA ARG A 58 -10.23 -11.11 -5.88
C ARG A 58 -10.85 -12.29 -5.15
N GLU A 59 -11.78 -12.03 -4.24
CA GLU A 59 -12.65 -13.08 -3.72
C GLU A 59 -13.39 -13.76 -4.89
N GLY A 60 -13.25 -15.09 -5.00
CA GLY A 60 -13.94 -15.92 -6.01
C GLY A 60 -13.07 -16.44 -7.16
N SER A 61 -11.80 -16.02 -7.33
CA SER A 61 -11.00 -16.45 -8.50
C SER A 61 -10.13 -17.70 -8.32
N GLU A 62 -9.91 -18.22 -7.10
CA GLU A 62 -8.96 -19.33 -6.88
C GLU A 62 -9.56 -20.62 -6.28
N THR A 63 -10.84 -20.66 -5.93
CA THR A 63 -11.47 -21.87 -5.34
C THR A 63 -12.64 -22.47 -6.11
N GLU A 64 -13.16 -21.80 -7.13
CA GLU A 64 -14.30 -22.33 -7.92
C GLU A 64 -13.91 -22.96 -9.26
N ALA A 65 -12.63 -22.88 -9.67
CA ALA A 65 -12.19 -23.47 -10.95
C ALA A 65 -11.94 -24.99 -10.91
N LEU A 66 -12.11 -25.66 -9.76
CA LEU A 66 -11.79 -27.09 -9.62
C LEU A 66 -12.96 -28.01 -9.24
N LEU A 67 -14.19 -27.51 -9.03
CA LEU A 67 -15.31 -28.37 -8.67
C LEU A 67 -16.65 -27.84 -9.24
N HIS A 68 -17.02 -28.32 -10.43
CA HIS A 68 -18.37 -28.79 -10.85
C HIS A 68 -18.77 -28.33 -12.28
N PRO A 69 -19.21 -29.27 -13.15
CA PRO A 69 -19.95 -28.97 -14.37
C PRO A 69 -21.48 -28.95 -14.13
N GLN A 70 -22.19 -28.04 -14.83
CA GLN A 70 -23.66 -27.83 -14.86
C GLN A 70 -24.25 -27.23 -13.57
N ASP A 71 -25.21 -26.30 -13.56
CA ASP A 71 -26.41 -26.14 -14.38
C ASP A 71 -26.98 -24.70 -14.22
N ASN A 72 -27.90 -24.31 -15.11
CA ASN A 72 -28.59 -23.02 -15.25
C ASN A 72 -29.08 -22.30 -13.96
N ALA A 73 -28.86 -20.98 -13.89
CA ALA A 73 -29.81 -19.98 -13.33
C ALA A 73 -29.36 -18.53 -13.67
N PRO A 74 -30.27 -17.54 -13.78
CA PRO A 74 -30.01 -16.27 -14.44
C PRO A 74 -29.22 -15.30 -13.55
N ALA A 75 -28.32 -14.57 -14.19
CA ALA A 75 -27.51 -13.52 -13.61
C ALA A 75 -28.36 -12.30 -13.21
N ASP A 76 -28.82 -12.27 -11.97
CA ASP A 76 -29.07 -11.05 -11.22
C ASP A 76 -28.03 -10.98 -10.09
N GLU A 77 -26.76 -10.81 -10.48
CA GLU A 77 -25.74 -10.38 -9.53
C GLU A 77 -25.73 -8.85 -9.52
N ASP A 78 -26.43 -8.31 -8.53
CA ASP A 78 -26.07 -7.06 -7.87
C ASP A 78 -24.54 -7.04 -7.78
N ALA A 79 -23.89 -6.25 -8.64
CA ALA A 79 -22.45 -6.14 -8.75
C ALA A 79 -21.89 -5.51 -7.47
N ARG A 80 -21.77 -6.33 -6.41
CA ARG A 80 -20.95 -5.98 -5.26
C ARG A 80 -19.55 -5.74 -5.81
N PRO A 81 -18.94 -4.58 -5.53
CA PRO A 81 -17.59 -4.31 -5.99
C PRO A 81 -16.72 -5.47 -5.49
N SER A 82 -16.07 -6.18 -6.42
CA SER A 82 -15.29 -7.37 -6.14
C SER A 82 -14.41 -7.11 -4.92
N GLN A 83 -14.70 -7.82 -3.83
CA GLN A 83 -13.98 -7.59 -2.58
C GLN A 83 -12.56 -8.12 -2.77
N TRP A 84 -11.58 -7.22 -2.68
CA TRP A 84 -10.17 -7.57 -2.79
C TRP A 84 -9.65 -8.05 -1.44
N GLN A 85 -9.07 -9.23 -1.39
CA GLN A 85 -8.37 -9.76 -0.23
C GLN A 85 -6.96 -9.19 -0.18
N ALA A 86 -6.57 -8.68 0.99
CA ALA A 86 -5.24 -8.15 1.20
C ALA A 86 -4.21 -9.29 1.38
N PRO A 87 -2.97 -9.12 0.88
CA PRO A 87 -1.89 -10.08 1.11
C PRO A 87 -1.50 -10.15 2.59
N SER A 88 -0.76 -11.21 2.98
CA SER A 88 -0.10 -11.18 4.28
C SER A 88 0.98 -10.10 4.33
N PRO A 89 1.25 -9.46 5.49
CA PRO A 89 2.27 -8.42 5.60
C PRO A 89 3.66 -8.84 5.10
N HIS A 90 4.07 -10.07 5.40
CA HIS A 90 5.34 -10.62 4.94
C HIS A 90 5.36 -10.84 3.41
N HIS A 91 4.24 -11.30 2.83
CA HIS A 91 4.14 -11.48 1.38
C HIS A 91 4.23 -10.13 0.66
N LEU A 92 3.50 -9.12 1.14
CA LEU A 92 3.57 -7.75 0.63
C LEU A 92 5.00 -7.19 0.69
N ARG A 93 5.70 -7.36 1.83
CA ARG A 93 7.10 -6.94 1.96
C ARG A 93 8.00 -7.62 0.94
N THR A 94 7.81 -8.92 0.74
CA THR A 94 8.59 -9.70 -0.22
C THR A 94 8.38 -9.17 -1.65
N LEU A 95 7.14 -8.92 -2.05
CA LEU A 95 6.80 -8.32 -3.35
C LEU A 95 7.44 -6.94 -3.52
N LEU A 96 7.32 -6.06 -2.53
CA LEU A 96 7.89 -4.71 -2.57
C LEU A 96 9.43 -4.72 -2.61
N THR A 97 10.06 -5.73 -1.99
CA THR A 97 11.52 -5.88 -1.99
C THR A 97 12.06 -6.32 -3.34
N THR A 98 11.33 -7.19 -4.05
CA THR A 98 11.73 -7.70 -5.38
C THR A 98 11.26 -6.80 -6.52
N MET A 99 10.35 -5.86 -6.27
CA MET A 99 9.82 -4.94 -7.26
C MET A 99 10.88 -4.00 -7.83
N ASP A 100 10.98 -3.93 -9.16
CA ASP A 100 11.83 -2.95 -9.83
C ASP A 100 11.38 -1.53 -9.49
N VAL A 101 12.36 -0.62 -9.37
CA VAL A 101 12.11 0.78 -8.97
C VAL A 101 11.15 1.51 -9.92
N ASN A 102 11.10 1.16 -11.21
CA ASN A 102 10.17 1.79 -12.15
C ASN A 102 8.75 1.28 -11.92
N LEU A 103 8.56 -0.03 -11.70
CA LEU A 103 7.27 -0.60 -11.33
C LEU A 103 6.80 -0.05 -9.97
N PHE A 104 7.71 0.05 -9.01
CA PHE A 104 7.44 0.66 -7.71
C PHE A 104 6.94 2.09 -7.85
N ALA A 105 7.62 2.90 -8.66
CA ALA A 105 7.16 4.27 -8.91
C ALA A 105 5.81 4.33 -9.62
N GLN A 106 5.61 3.47 -10.63
CA GLN A 106 4.38 3.44 -11.41
C GLN A 106 3.17 3.05 -10.56
N HIS A 107 3.31 2.06 -9.68
CA HIS A 107 2.19 1.52 -8.90
C HIS A 107 2.12 2.13 -7.50
N VAL A 108 3.21 2.09 -6.73
CA VAL A 108 3.20 2.45 -5.31
C VAL A 108 3.25 3.96 -5.09
N ILE A 109 4.14 4.68 -5.79
CA ILE A 109 4.22 6.15 -5.64
C ILE A 109 2.97 6.81 -6.20
N THR A 110 2.45 6.34 -7.35
CA THR A 110 1.17 6.82 -7.89
C THR A 110 0.01 6.57 -6.93
N LEU A 111 -0.07 5.38 -6.34
CA LEU A 111 -1.10 5.06 -5.34
C LEU A 111 -0.99 5.97 -4.11
N ALA A 112 0.21 6.14 -3.57
CA ALA A 112 0.47 7.04 -2.46
C ALA A 112 0.06 8.49 -2.79
N PHE A 113 0.37 8.95 -4.01
CA PHE A 113 -0.03 10.28 -4.47
C PHE A 113 -1.55 10.42 -4.49
N GLN A 114 -2.24 9.48 -5.11
CA GLN A 114 -3.71 9.51 -5.19
C GLN A 114 -4.38 9.52 -3.81
N SER A 115 -3.85 8.74 -2.87
CA SER A 115 -4.39 8.67 -1.51
C SER A 115 -4.06 9.90 -0.66
N LEU A 116 -2.82 10.38 -0.72
CA LEU A 116 -2.34 11.44 0.17
C LEU A 116 -2.63 12.85 -0.34
N HIS A 117 -2.84 13.03 -1.64
CA HIS A 117 -3.02 14.38 -2.21
C HIS A 117 -4.31 15.07 -1.76
N THR A 118 -5.29 14.31 -1.27
CA THR A 118 -6.50 14.87 -0.63
C THR A 118 -6.21 15.47 0.74
N ILE A 119 -5.22 14.92 1.45
CA ILE A 119 -4.80 15.35 2.79
C ILE A 119 -3.71 16.43 2.69
N TYR A 120 -2.79 16.27 1.73
CA TYR A 120 -1.63 17.12 1.49
C TYR A 120 -1.61 17.63 0.04
N PRO A 121 -2.54 18.53 -0.35
CA PRO A 121 -2.60 19.08 -1.70
C PRO A 121 -1.36 19.91 -2.07
N GLU A 122 -0.61 20.39 -1.08
CA GLU A 122 0.64 21.12 -1.27
C GLU A 122 1.82 20.22 -1.67
N TRP A 123 1.67 18.89 -1.59
CA TRP A 123 2.69 17.94 -2.06
C TRP A 123 2.55 17.72 -3.56
N TYR A 124 3.04 18.69 -4.33
CA TYR A 124 3.01 18.67 -5.79
C TYR A 124 3.69 17.43 -6.40
N GLU A 125 3.23 17.03 -7.58
CA GLU A 125 3.68 15.83 -8.30
C GLU A 125 5.20 15.72 -8.53
N GLY A 126 5.63 14.49 -8.79
CA GLY A 126 6.99 14.19 -9.22
C GLY A 126 8.00 14.13 -8.08
N VAL A 127 9.10 14.86 -8.23
CA VAL A 127 10.23 14.82 -7.29
C VAL A 127 9.86 15.39 -5.93
N THR A 128 9.07 16.47 -5.90
CA THR A 128 8.62 17.13 -4.68
C THR A 128 7.79 16.18 -3.82
N PHE A 129 6.76 15.55 -4.42
CA PHE A 129 5.97 14.53 -3.74
C PHE A 129 6.85 13.40 -3.19
N SER A 130 7.75 12.86 -3.99
CA SER A 130 8.63 11.75 -3.56
C SER A 130 9.51 12.13 -2.37
N ALA A 131 9.99 13.37 -2.30
CA ALA A 131 10.77 13.87 -1.17
C ALA A 131 9.92 14.03 0.10
N HIS A 132 8.71 14.57 -0.02
CA HIS A 132 7.77 14.67 1.11
C HIS A 132 7.36 13.28 1.62
N LEU A 133 7.06 12.36 0.72
CA LEU A 133 6.70 10.99 1.06
C LEU A 133 7.83 10.27 1.81
N ALA A 134 9.08 10.40 1.36
CA ALA A 134 10.23 9.82 2.05
C ALA A 134 10.35 10.36 3.49
N ASN A 135 10.17 11.67 3.70
CA ASN A 135 10.20 12.27 5.03
C ASN A 135 9.04 11.80 5.92
N TYR A 136 7.84 11.69 5.36
CA TYR A 136 6.67 11.16 6.05
C TYR A 136 6.88 9.73 6.54
N LEU A 137 7.43 8.85 5.69
CA LEU A 137 7.73 7.46 6.05
C LEU A 137 8.78 7.34 7.16
N ARG A 138 9.80 8.20 7.15
CA ARG A 138 10.81 8.25 8.23
C ARG A 138 10.22 8.71 9.56
N GLN A 139 9.28 9.66 9.52
CA GLN A 139 8.58 10.10 10.73
C GLN A 139 7.73 8.96 11.31
N LEU A 140 6.98 8.25 10.46
CA LEU A 140 6.22 7.06 10.87
C LEU A 140 7.12 6.00 11.53
N SER A 141 8.26 5.69 10.92
CA SER A 141 9.24 4.75 11.46
C SER A 141 9.74 5.18 12.85
N THR A 142 10.08 6.46 13.01
CA THR A 142 10.58 7.02 14.27
C THR A 142 9.51 7.02 15.36
N GLU A 143 8.27 7.33 15.02
CA GLU A 143 7.15 7.33 15.97
C GLU A 143 6.84 5.91 16.45
N SER A 144 6.79 4.95 15.53
CA SER A 144 6.58 3.53 15.86
C SER A 144 7.64 3.01 16.83
N ALA A 145 8.92 3.34 16.60
CA ALA A 145 10.02 2.97 17.49
C ALA A 145 9.86 3.54 18.91
N LYS A 146 9.45 4.81 19.04
CA LYS A 146 9.21 5.44 20.36
C LYS A 146 8.06 4.80 21.12
N TYR A 147 6.99 4.43 20.42
CA TYR A 147 5.86 3.75 21.05
C TYR A 147 6.28 2.38 21.59
N ASP A 148 7.04 1.60 20.84
CA ASP A 148 7.52 0.29 21.29
C ASP A 148 8.39 0.40 22.56
N GLU A 149 9.35 1.34 22.59
CA GLU A 149 10.21 1.59 23.76
C GLU A 149 9.40 1.98 25.01
N SER A 150 8.36 2.80 24.84
CA SER A 150 7.50 3.25 25.94
C SER A 150 6.64 2.12 26.52
N VAL A 151 6.22 1.16 25.68
CA VAL A 151 5.46 -0.02 26.10
C VAL A 151 6.36 -1.00 26.85
N VAL A 152 7.59 -1.19 26.38
CA VAL A 152 8.60 -2.03 27.05
C VAL A 152 8.91 -1.47 28.44
N HIS A 153 9.14 -0.16 28.57
CA HIS A 153 9.41 0.47 29.87
C HIS A 153 8.23 0.36 30.83
N ARG A 154 6.99 0.51 30.35
CA ARG A 154 5.79 0.37 31.19
C ARG A 154 5.57 -1.06 31.68
N ARG A 155 6.01 -2.08 30.93
CA ARG A 155 5.92 -3.49 31.35
C ARG A 155 7.01 -3.87 32.36
N MET A 156 8.20 -3.29 32.29
CA MET A 156 9.27 -3.56 33.26
C MET A 156 9.04 -2.85 34.62
N GLY A 157 8.39 -1.69 34.63
CA GLY A 157 8.05 -0.96 35.86
C GLY A 157 6.92 -1.57 36.72
N LYS A 158 6.37 -2.73 36.34
CA LYS A 158 5.33 -3.45 37.11
C LYS A 158 5.85 -4.69 37.86
N TYR A 159 7.16 -4.93 37.82
CA TYR A 159 7.81 -6.07 38.49
C TYR A 159 8.79 -5.65 39.60
N LEU A 160 8.63 -4.45 40.16
CA LEU A 160 9.35 -3.97 41.33
C LEU A 160 8.38 -3.60 42.45
#